data_AF-A0A0F9URE8-F1
#
_entry.id   AF-A0A0F9URE8-F1
#
_cell.length_a   1.000
_cell.length_b   1.000
_cell.length_c   1.000
_cell.angle_alpha   90.00
_cell.angle_beta   90.00
_cell.angle_gamma   90.00
#
_symmetry.space_group_name_H-M   'P 1'
#
loop_
_entity.id
_entity.type
_entity.pdbx_description
1 polymer ?
#
loop_
_entity_poly.entity_id
_entity_poly.type
_entity_poly.pdbx_seq_one_letter_code
_entity_poly.pdbx_strand_id
1 'polypeptide(L)'
;MVVLFLWIKKELIYLKDSFFEIIKAFIIVILASSGFGCALILRYLGYNGTIITFTSLIIELISLILCYLMFRGYIKSVDESESTKPTGKKI
;
A
#
# COMPACT_ATOMS: atom_id res chain seq x y z
N MET A 1 16.12 32.34 4.27
CA MET A 1 15.34 31.65 5.33
C MET A 1 13.85 31.55 4.99
N VAL A 2 13.18 32.65 4.63
CA VAL A 2 11.72 32.66 4.30
C VAL A 2 11.36 31.77 3.10
N VAL A 3 12.19 31.74 2.06
CA VAL A 3 11.96 30.92 0.84
C VAL A 3 12.04 29.42 1.14
N LEU A 4 12.98 28.99 1.99
CA LEU A 4 13.11 27.61 2.46
C LEU A 4 11.88 27.17 3.26
N PHE A 5 11.36 28.05 4.12
CA PHE A 5 10.18 27.76 4.91
C PHE A 5 8.92 27.63 4.05
N LEU A 6 8.77 28.48 3.03
CA LEU A 6 7.68 28.37 2.04
C LEU A 6 7.78 27.08 1.22
N TRP A 7 8.99 26.68 0.84
CA TRP A 7 9.23 25.43 0.09
C TRP A 7 8.88 24.19 0.92
N ILE A 8 9.36 24.13 2.16
CA ILE A 8 9.03 23.05 3.13
C ILE A 8 7.53 22.99 3.40
N LYS A 9 6.86 24.13 3.57
CA LYS A 9 5.42 24.17 3.82
C LYS A 9 4.62 23.66 2.62
N LYS A 10 5.11 23.94 1.40
CA LYS A 10 4.52 23.48 0.14
C LYS A 10 4.67 21.96 0.00
N GLU A 11 5.88 21.44 0.22
CA GLU A 11 6.15 20.00 0.24
C GLU A 11 5.33 19.26 1.30
N LEU A 12 5.17 19.82 2.50
CA LEU A 12 4.32 19.25 3.56
C LEU A 12 2.84 19.16 3.17
N ILE A 13 2.34 20.14 2.40
CA ILE A 13 0.97 20.11 1.87
C ILE A 13 0.84 19.02 0.81
N TYR A 14 1.82 18.86 -0.08
CA TYR A 14 1.84 17.77 -1.06
C TYR A 14 1.93 16.40 -0.40
N LEU A 15 2.78 16.25 0.62
CA LEU A 15 2.90 15.01 1.39
C LEU A 15 1.59 14.64 2.09
N LYS A 16 0.86 15.65 2.57
CA LYS A 16 -0.44 15.48 3.21
C LYS A 16 -1.50 15.03 2.20
N ASP A 17 -1.46 15.52 0.97
CA ASP A 17 -2.37 15.11 -0.11
C ASP A 17 -2.11 13.64 -0.52
N SER A 18 -0.83 13.25 -0.64
CA SER A 18 -0.42 11.87 -0.93
C SER A 18 -0.40 10.94 0.29
N PHE A 19 -0.81 11.42 1.48
CA PHE A 19 -0.74 10.65 2.72
C PHE A 19 -1.53 9.32 2.64
N PHE A 20 -2.67 9.34 1.95
CA PHE A 20 -3.46 8.13 1.71
C PHE A 20 -2.76 7.11 0.83
N GLU A 21 -1.97 7.53 -0.15
CA GLU A 21 -1.17 6.63 -0.99
C GLU A 21 0.01 6.05 -0.20
N ILE A 22 0.65 6.86 0.63
CA ILE A 22 1.73 6.43 1.53
C ILE A 22 1.23 5.35 2.50
N ILE A 23 0.05 5.54 3.11
CA ILE A 23 -0.55 4.53 3.99
C ILE A 23 -0.82 3.23 3.23
N LYS A 24 -1.38 3.31 2.01
CA LYS A 24 -1.67 2.11 1.22
C LYS A 24 -0.39 1.37 0.83
N ALA A 25 0.67 2.08 0.44
CA ALA A 25 1.98 1.49 0.19
C ALA A 25 2.55 0.82 1.44
N PHE A 26 2.43 1.45 2.61
CA PHE A 26 2.85 0.89 3.89
C PHE A 26 2.10 -0.41 4.23
N ILE A 27 0.77 -0.46 4.00
CA ILE A 27 -0.04 -1.66 4.18
C ILE A 27 0.45 -2.80 3.27
N ILE A 28 0.76 -2.50 2.00
CA ILE A 28 1.27 -3.50 1.04
C ILE A 28 2.60 -4.07 1.53
N VAL A 29 3.51 -3.23 2.04
CA VAL A 29 4.81 -3.69 2.58
C VAL A 29 4.61 -4.62 3.80
N ILE A 30 3.69 -4.29 4.70
CA ILE A 30 3.36 -5.17 5.83
C ILE A 30 2.79 -6.49 5.34
N LEU A 31 1.86 -6.47 4.39
CA LEU A 31 1.28 -7.69 3.82
C LEU A 31 2.35 -8.57 3.17
N ALA A 32 3.22 -7.98 2.35
CA ALA A 32 4.29 -8.69 1.65
C ALA A 32 5.36 -9.27 2.60
N SER A 33 5.53 -8.71 3.79
CA SER A 33 6.45 -9.22 4.82
C SER A 33 5.77 -10.09 5.87
N SER A 34 4.45 -10.22 5.85
CA SER A 34 3.67 -10.88 6.91
C SER A 34 3.95 -12.39 7.01
N GLY A 35 4.13 -13.08 5.88
CA GLY A 35 4.47 -14.51 5.86
C GLY A 35 5.83 -14.79 6.50
N PHE A 36 6.81 -13.91 6.26
CA PHE A 36 8.12 -13.94 6.89
C PHE A 36 8.05 -13.65 8.40
N GLY A 37 7.32 -12.60 8.80
CA GLY A 37 7.10 -12.28 10.21
C GLY A 37 6.44 -13.42 10.96
N CYS A 38 5.42 -14.05 10.37
CA CYS A 38 4.77 -15.22 10.93
C CYS A 38 5.73 -16.40 11.07
N ALA A 39 6.58 -16.65 10.07
CA ALA A 39 7.56 -17.72 10.11
C ALA A 39 8.55 -17.55 11.28
N LEU A 40 9.01 -16.33 11.52
CA LEU A 40 9.90 -16.02 12.65
C LEU A 40 9.22 -16.27 14.00
N ILE A 41 7.96 -15.85 14.16
CA ILE A 41 7.20 -16.05 15.40
C ILE A 41 6.98 -17.53 15.67
N LEU A 42 6.52 -18.29 14.66
CA LEU A 42 6.29 -19.72 14.80
C LEU A 42 7.58 -20.48 15.08
N ARG A 43 8.70 -20.05 14.48
CA ARG A 43 10.01 -20.63 14.78
C ARG A 43 10.48 -20.33 16.19
N TYR A 44 10.24 -19.10 16.68
CA TYR A 44 10.54 -18.73 18.06
C TYR A 44 9.72 -19.57 19.06
N LEU A 45 8.47 -19.89 18.74
CA LEU A 45 7.59 -20.75 19.53
C LEU A 45 7.93 -22.26 19.44
N GLY A 46 8.93 -22.65 18.64
CA GLY A 46 9.40 -24.04 18.55
C GLY A 46 8.54 -24.95 17.66
N TYR A 47 7.70 -24.40 16.78
CA TYR A 47 6.95 -25.21 15.81
C TYR A 47 7.87 -25.87 14.78
N ASN A 48 7.44 -27.02 14.24
CA ASN A 48 8.17 -27.74 13.20
C ASN A 48 8.14 -26.97 11.86
N GLY A 49 9.19 -27.14 11.06
CA GLY A 49 9.36 -26.49 9.75
C GLY A 49 8.16 -26.68 8.83
N THR A 50 7.53 -27.86 8.81
CA THR A 50 6.34 -28.12 7.99
C THR A 50 5.16 -27.24 8.36
N ILE A 51 4.90 -27.06 9.66
CA ILE A 51 3.78 -26.23 10.16
C ILE A 51 4.06 -24.77 9.82
N ILE A 52 5.31 -24.34 10.01
CA ILE A 52 5.75 -22.99 9.64
C ILE A 52 5.50 -22.75 8.15
N THR A 53 5.99 -23.62 7.27
CA THR A 53 5.84 -23.47 5.82
C THR A 53 4.39 -23.44 5.38
N PHE A 54 3.55 -24.36 5.87
CA PHE A 54 2.12 -24.38 5.53
C PHE A 54 1.40 -23.13 6.01
N THR A 55 1.67 -22.69 7.24
CA THR A 55 1.01 -21.51 7.82
C THR A 55 1.45 -20.24 7.09
N SER A 56 2.74 -20.08 6.80
CA SER A 56 3.26 -18.97 6.01
C SER A 56 2.68 -18.94 4.60
N LEU A 57 2.55 -20.08 3.92
CA LEU A 57 1.92 -20.15 2.59
C LEU A 57 0.46 -19.69 2.60
N ILE A 58 -0.31 -20.10 3.61
CA ILE A 58 -1.71 -19.67 3.76
C ILE A 58 -1.78 -18.15 3.96
N ILE A 59 -0.89 -17.59 4.80
CA ILE A 59 -0.82 -16.15 5.06
C ILE A 59 -0.40 -15.38 3.80
N GLU A 60 0.55 -15.91 3.03
CA GLU A 60 0.99 -15.33 1.76
C GLU A 60 -0.18 -15.29 0.76
N LEU A 61 -0.95 -16.37 0.67
CA LEU A 61 -2.12 -16.46 -0.21
C LEU A 61 -3.18 -15.41 0.14
N ILE A 62 -3.49 -15.25 1.43
CA ILE A 62 -4.43 -14.24 1.92
C ILE A 62 -3.90 -12.83 1.62
N SER A 63 -2.61 -12.59 1.85
CA SER A 63 -1.97 -11.31 1.56
C SER A 63 -2.03 -10.96 0.08
N LEU A 64 -1.84 -11.95 -0.80
CA LEU A 64 -1.94 -11.78 -2.24
C LEU A 64 -3.37 -11.38 -2.67
N ILE A 65 -4.39 -12.03 -2.10
CA ILE A 65 -5.80 -11.70 -2.36
C ILE A 65 -6.11 -10.27 -1.90
N LEU A 66 -5.65 -9.89 -0.71
CA LEU A 66 -5.86 -8.53 -0.18
C LEU A 66 -5.13 -7.48 -1.02
N CYS A 67 -3.87 -7.73 -1.41
CA CYS A 67 -3.13 -6.87 -2.32
C CYS A 67 -3.89 -6.73 -3.65
N TYR A 68 -4.38 -7.82 -4.23
CA TYR A 68 -5.16 -7.78 -5.47
C TYR A 68 -6.43 -6.92 -5.34
N LEU A 69 -7.18 -7.05 -4.23
CA LEU A 69 -8.37 -6.22 -3.98
C LEU A 69 -8.01 -4.74 -3.85
N MET A 70 -6.91 -4.42 -3.16
CA MET A 70 -6.41 -3.04 -3.06
C MET A 70 -6.01 -2.48 -4.43
N PHE A 71 -5.24 -3.24 -5.21
CA PHE A 71 -4.83 -2.85 -6.57
C PHE A 71 -6.01 -2.72 -7.53
N ARG A 72 -7.04 -3.56 -7.40
CA ARG A 72 -8.26 -3.45 -8.22
C ARG A 72 -8.95 -2.11 -8.04
N GLY A 73 -8.98 -1.57 -6.82
CA GLY A 73 -9.51 -0.23 -6.55
C GLY A 73 -8.72 0.87 -7.27
N TYR A 74 -7.39 0.73 -7.35
CA TYR A 74 -6.54 1.64 -8.11
C TYR A 74 -6.77 1.55 -9.61
N ILE A 75 -6.78 0.35 -10.18
CA ILE A 75 -6.97 0.14 -11.62
C ILE A 75 -8.33 0.70 -12.05
N LYS A 76 -9.40 0.45 -11.28
CA LYS A 76 -10.75 0.95 -11.61
C LYS A 76 -10.85 2.48 -11.52
N SER A 77 -10.10 3.13 -10.62
CA SER A 77 -10.08 4.60 -10.51
C SER A 77 -9.34 5.31 -11.65
N VAL A 78 -8.38 4.62 -12.31
CA VAL A 78 -7.68 5.16 -13.49
C VAL A 78 -8.66 5.29 -14.66
N ASP A 79 -9.51 4.28 -14.88
CA ASP A 79 -10.50 4.27 -15.97
C ASP A 79 -11.61 5.34 -15.79
N GLU A 80 -12.01 5.66 -14.55
CA GLU A 80 -13.00 6.74 -14.29
C GLU A 80 -12.37 8.15 -14.32
N SER A 81 -11.06 8.28 -14.02
CA SER A 81 -10.37 9.58 -14.02
C SER A 81 -10.08 10.13 -15.42
N GLU A 82 -10.05 9.29 -16.45
CA GLU A 82 -9.94 9.76 -17.85
C GLU A 82 -11.29 10.22 -18.44
N SER A 83 -12.43 9.87 -17.81
CA SER A 83 -13.77 10.26 -18.27
C SER A 83 -14.21 11.67 -17.83
N THR A 84 -13.44 12.35 -16.98
CA THR A 84 -13.82 13.69 -16.47
C THR A 84 -12.69 14.70 -16.63
N LYS A 85 -12.13 14.81 -17.85
CA LYS A 85 -11.56 16.10 -18.25
C LYS A 85 -12.72 17.10 -18.36
N PRO A 86 -12.72 18.22 -17.63
CA PRO A 86 -13.61 19.32 -17.95
C PRO A 86 -13.15 19.85 -19.30
N THR A 87 -13.83 19.45 -20.37
CA THR A 87 -13.70 20.12 -21.67
C THR A 87 -14.05 21.58 -21.41
N GLY A 88 -13.03 22.43 -21.42
CA GLY A 88 -13.19 23.86 -21.36
C GLY A 88 -14.15 24.29 -22.45
N LYS A 89 -15.36 24.68 -22.05
CA LYS A 89 -16.26 25.43 -22.90
C LYS A 89 -15.72 26.87 -22.94
N LYS A 90 -14.76 27.10 -23.83
CA LYS A 90 -14.53 28.44 -24.38
C LYS A 90 -15.48 28.59 -25.57
N ILE A 91 -16.08 29.78 -25.61
CA ILE A 91 -17.01 30.34 -26.60
C ILE A 91 -18.47 29.94 -26.37
#